data_AF-A0A7R9ZE15-F1
#
_entry.id   AF-A0A7R9ZE15-F1
#
_cell.length_a   1.000
_cell.length_b   1.000
_cell.length_c   1.000
_cell.angle_alpha   90.00
_cell.angle_beta   90.00
_cell.angle_gamma   90.00
#
_symmetry.space_group_name_H-M   'P 1'
#
loop_
_entity.id
_entity.type
_entity.pdbx_description
1 polymer ?
#
loop_
_entity_poly.entity_id
_entity_poly.type
_entity_poly.pdbx_seq_one_letter_code
_entity_poly.pdbx_strand_id
1 'polypeptide(L)'
;SLPTDYPNNPPKGFFVTKIFHPNIRQPSGEICVNTLKRDWQPTHGLRHILMVIRCLLIEPFPESALNEEAGKLLLEDYDEYFRRAKMYTSIHAKPEADKATETSEDAPASKAKKVDKKKSLRRL
;
A
#
# COMPACT_ATOMS: atom_id res chain seq x y z
N SER A 1 -9.00 5.89 13.28
CA SER A 1 -10.04 6.52 14.12
C SER A 1 -9.42 7.04 15.40
N LEU A 2 -9.92 8.16 15.93
CA LEU A 2 -9.52 8.69 17.23
C LEU A 2 -10.37 8.04 18.34
N PRO A 3 -9.78 7.50 19.42
CA PRO A 3 -10.54 7.02 20.56
C PRO A 3 -11.03 8.19 21.43
N THR A 4 -12.03 7.93 22.28
CA THR A 4 -12.64 8.94 23.18
C THR A 4 -11.63 9.52 24.18
N ASP A 5 -10.60 8.76 24.53
CA ASP A 5 -9.57 9.11 25.51
C ASP A 5 -8.28 9.62 24.86
N TYR A 6 -8.29 9.93 23.55
CA TYR A 6 -7.16 10.60 22.91
C TYR A 6 -6.87 11.96 23.59
N PRO A 7 -5.60 12.30 23.90
CA PRO A 7 -4.37 11.63 23.47
C PRO A 7 -3.79 10.60 24.46
N ASN A 8 -4.49 10.18 25.52
CA ASN A 8 -3.94 9.21 26.47
C ASN A 8 -3.65 7.86 25.81
N ASN A 9 -4.49 7.44 24.85
CA ASN A 9 -4.24 6.29 23.98
C ASN A 9 -4.08 6.74 22.52
N PRO A 10 -3.24 6.04 21.73
CA PRO A 10 -3.07 6.38 20.33
C PRO A 10 -4.33 6.05 19.52
N PRO A 11 -4.53 6.75 18.39
CA PRO A 11 -5.48 6.39 17.34
C PRO A 11 -5.27 4.96 16.83
N LYS A 12 -6.36 4.36 16.35
CA LYS A 12 -6.28 3.14 15.52
C LYS A 12 -6.07 3.53 14.06
N GLY A 13 -5.15 2.86 13.37
CA GLY A 13 -4.84 3.09 11.96
C GLY A 13 -5.35 1.96 11.07
N PHE A 14 -5.83 2.32 9.87
CA PHE A 14 -6.24 1.38 8.83
C PHE A 14 -5.77 1.90 7.47
N PHE A 15 -5.25 1.00 6.64
CA PHE A 15 -4.99 1.25 5.23
C PHE A 15 -6.28 1.10 4.43
N VAL A 16 -6.73 2.18 3.82
CA VAL A 16 -7.82 2.13 2.82
C VAL A 16 -7.31 1.50 1.53
N THR A 17 -6.09 1.84 1.13
CA THR A 17 -5.40 1.23 -0.01
C THR A 17 -4.96 -0.19 0.34
N LYS A 18 -5.37 -1.18 -0.45
CA LYS A 18 -4.93 -2.56 -0.28
C LYS A 18 -3.40 -2.65 -0.40
N ILE A 19 -2.77 -3.35 0.53
CA ILE A 19 -1.32 -3.52 0.62
C ILE A 19 -0.98 -4.94 1.07
N PHE A 20 0.12 -5.49 0.57
CA PHE A 20 0.70 -6.75 1.04
C PHE A 20 1.91 -6.43 1.92
N HIS A 21 1.73 -6.53 3.24
CA HIS A 21 2.73 -6.11 4.22
C HIS A 21 2.56 -6.92 5.52
N PRO A 22 3.64 -7.35 6.21
CA PRO A 22 3.55 -8.21 7.39
C PRO A 22 2.68 -7.62 8.50
N ASN A 23 2.81 -6.33 8.80
CA ASN A 23 2.11 -5.69 9.92
C ASN A 23 0.72 -5.13 9.59
N ILE A 24 0.17 -5.44 8.41
CA ILE A 24 -1.13 -4.94 7.94
C ILE A 24 -2.07 -6.11 7.70
N ARG A 25 -3.20 -6.16 8.41
CA ARG A 25 -4.20 -7.22 8.27
C ARG A 25 -4.91 -7.10 6.92
N GLN A 26 -5.02 -8.20 6.19
CA GLN A 26 -5.90 -8.31 5.03
C GLN A 26 -7.22 -9.01 5.41
N PRO A 27 -8.37 -8.61 4.83
CA PRO A 27 -8.58 -7.49 3.91
C PRO A 27 -8.87 -6.14 4.60
N SER A 28 -8.93 -6.09 5.94
CA SER A 28 -9.43 -4.92 6.68
C SER A 28 -8.50 -3.70 6.66
N GLY A 29 -7.21 -3.89 6.34
CA GLY A 29 -6.19 -2.84 6.35
C GLY A 29 -5.72 -2.45 7.75
N GLU A 30 -6.14 -3.17 8.81
CA GLU A 30 -5.78 -2.84 10.19
C GLU A 30 -4.27 -2.86 10.41
N ILE A 31 -3.75 -1.81 11.03
CA ILE A 31 -2.35 -1.72 11.49
C ILE A 31 -2.27 -2.28 12.92
N CYS A 32 -1.26 -3.10 13.21
CA CYS A 32 -1.05 -3.64 14.55
C CYS A 32 -0.99 -2.52 15.60
N VAL A 33 -1.94 -2.54 16.54
CA VAL A 33 -2.06 -1.54 17.61
C VAL A 33 -0.84 -1.56 18.52
N ASN A 34 -0.19 -2.72 18.72
CA ASN A 34 1.03 -2.80 19.52
C ASN A 34 2.17 -1.97 18.89
N THR A 35 2.24 -1.92 17.55
CA THR A 35 3.21 -1.07 16.84
C THR A 35 2.95 0.42 17.08
N LEU A 36 1.68 0.84 17.10
CA LEU A 36 1.31 2.24 17.30
C LEU A 36 1.35 2.67 18.78
N LYS A 37 1.17 1.72 19.70
CA LYS A 37 1.24 1.94 21.15
C LYS A 37 2.64 1.94 21.70
N ARG A 38 3.58 1.25 21.05
CA ARG A 38 4.98 1.22 21.46
C ARG A 38 5.51 2.66 21.53
N ASP A 39 5.96 3.06 22.71
CA ASP A 39 6.49 4.39 23.00
C ASP A 39 5.51 5.57 22.78
N TRP A 40 4.20 5.30 22.75
CA TRP A 40 3.20 6.38 22.68
C TRP A 40 3.25 7.25 23.95
N GLN A 41 3.23 8.56 23.75
CA GLN A 41 3.09 9.55 24.81
C GLN A 41 1.97 10.52 24.42
N PRO A 42 1.20 11.07 25.38
CA PRO A 42 0.11 12.01 25.07
C PRO A 42 0.55 13.29 24.35
N THR A 43 1.85 13.60 24.37
CA THR A 43 2.46 14.70 23.62
C THR A 43 2.69 14.37 22.15
N HIS A 44 2.67 13.09 21.76
CA HIS A 44 2.75 12.67 20.37
C HIS A 44 1.44 13.00 19.66
N GLY A 45 1.55 13.66 18.51
CA GLY A 45 0.40 13.96 17.65
C GLY A 45 0.32 13.04 16.43
N LEU A 46 -0.66 13.30 15.57
CA LEU A 46 -0.85 12.56 14.31
C LEU A 46 0.40 12.51 13.42
N ARG A 47 1.22 13.58 13.43
CA ARG A 47 2.50 13.62 12.70
C ARG A 47 3.43 12.49 13.12
N HIS A 48 3.57 12.25 14.42
CA HIS A 48 4.43 11.19 14.94
C HIS A 48 3.95 9.82 14.48
N ILE A 49 2.64 9.57 14.56
CA ILE A 49 2.01 8.33 14.10
C ILE A 49 2.31 8.08 12.62
N LEU A 50 2.13 9.09 11.76
CA LEU A 50 2.43 8.95 10.33
C LEU A 50 3.92 8.66 10.07
N MET A 51 4.83 9.17 10.91
CA MET A 51 6.25 8.82 10.82
C MET A 51 6.49 7.37 11.24
N VAL A 52 5.90 6.90 12.35
CA VAL A 52 5.98 5.50 12.77
C VAL A 52 5.45 4.56 11.69
N ILE A 53 4.31 4.89 11.07
CA ILE A 53 3.75 4.11 9.97
C ILE A 53 4.70 4.10 8.77
N ARG A 54 5.30 5.24 8.39
CA ARG A 54 6.30 5.28 7.32
C ARG A 54 7.50 4.37 7.63
N CYS A 55 8.02 4.43 8.85
CA CYS A 55 9.13 3.56 9.27
C CYS A 55 8.72 2.09 9.20
N LEU A 56 7.51 1.75 9.64
CA LEU A 56 6.97 0.39 9.59
C LEU A 56 6.88 -0.16 8.16
N LEU A 57 6.58 0.69 7.17
CA LEU A 57 6.53 0.29 5.75
C LEU A 57 7.91 0.05 5.13
N ILE A 58 8.96 0.64 5.72
CA ILE A 58 10.35 0.47 5.27
C ILE A 58 10.95 -0.75 5.96
N GLU A 59 10.75 -0.87 7.27
CA GLU A 59 11.26 -1.93 8.12
C GLU A 59 10.07 -2.61 8.85
N PRO A 60 9.55 -3.72 8.30
CA PRO A 60 8.50 -4.49 8.96
C PRO A 60 8.97 -5.03 10.31
N PHE A 61 8.03 -5.29 11.22
CA PHE A 61 8.32 -5.87 12.54
C PHE A 61 7.73 -7.29 12.64
N PRO A 62 8.49 -8.36 12.31
CA PRO A 62 7.98 -9.73 12.14
C PRO A 62 7.22 -10.28 13.34
N GLU A 63 7.63 -9.93 14.56
CA GLU A 63 7.04 -10.38 15.84
C GLU A 63 5.60 -9.89 16.03
N SER A 64 5.19 -8.88 15.25
CA SER A 64 3.84 -8.31 15.28
C SER A 64 3.13 -8.46 13.94
N ALA A 65 3.51 -9.44 13.12
CA ALA A 65 2.87 -9.71 11.85
C ALA A 65 1.37 -10.01 12.04
N LEU A 66 0.53 -9.29 11.30
CA LEU A 66 -0.92 -9.57 11.18
C LEU A 66 -1.24 -10.31 9.88
N ASN A 67 -0.30 -10.30 8.93
CA ASN A 67 -0.32 -11.09 7.71
C ASN A 67 0.82 -12.13 7.80
N GLU A 68 0.46 -13.33 8.24
CA GLU A 68 1.41 -14.43 8.46
C GLU A 68 2.13 -14.84 7.16
N GLU A 69 1.42 -14.81 6.02
CA GLU A 69 2.02 -15.14 4.73
C GLU A 69 3.08 -14.12 4.33
N ALA A 70 2.77 -12.82 4.43
CA ALA A 70 3.74 -11.77 4.15
C ALA A 70 4.93 -11.82 5.13
N GLY A 71 4.68 -12.10 6.41
CA GLY A 71 5.72 -12.27 7.42
C GLY A 71 6.64 -13.47 7.13
N LYS A 72 6.06 -14.62 6.75
CA LYS A 72 6.81 -15.81 6.38
C LYS A 72 7.68 -15.57 5.14
N LEU A 73 7.11 -15.02 4.08
CA LEU A 73 7.87 -14.71 2.87
C LEU A 73 8.98 -13.70 3.14
N LEU A 74 8.74 -12.68 3.97
CA LEU A 74 9.79 -11.72 4.33
C LEU A 74 11.04 -12.41 4.90
N LEU A 75 10.86 -13.47 5.69
CA LEU A 75 11.95 -14.19 6.36
C LEU A 75 12.54 -15.33 5.52
N GLU A 76 11.72 -16.02 4.72
CA GLU A 76 12.11 -17.26 4.01
C GLU A 76 12.34 -17.06 2.50
N ASP A 77 11.65 -16.12 1.86
CA ASP A 77 11.70 -15.86 0.41
C ASP A 77 11.41 -14.38 0.11
N TYR A 78 12.44 -13.55 0.33
CA TYR A 78 12.34 -12.10 0.17
C TYR A 78 11.98 -11.69 -1.27
N ASP A 79 12.45 -12.42 -2.28
CA ASP A 79 12.19 -12.09 -3.68
C ASP A 79 10.71 -12.25 -4.01
N GLU A 80 10.07 -13.33 -3.52
CA GLU A 80 8.63 -13.52 -3.68
C GLU A 80 7.82 -12.51 -2.85
N TYR A 81 8.25 -12.20 -1.62
CA TYR A 81 7.65 -11.11 -0.82
C TYR A 81 7.67 -9.79 -1.60
N PHE A 82 8.84 -9.40 -2.11
CA PHE A 82 9.04 -8.15 -2.85
C PHE A 82 8.19 -8.12 -4.12
N ARG A 83 8.17 -9.22 -4.89
CA ARG A 83 7.36 -9.34 -6.11
C ARG A 83 5.88 -9.11 -5.82
N ARG A 84 5.33 -9.70 -4.74
CA ARG A 84 3.94 -9.51 -4.34
C ARG A 84 3.66 -8.10 -3.82
N ALA A 85 4.50 -7.58 -2.95
CA ALA A 85 4.37 -6.22 -2.43
C ALA A 85 4.37 -5.18 -3.56
N LYS A 86 5.26 -5.35 -4.55
CA LYS A 86 5.33 -4.52 -5.75
C LYS A 86 4.07 -4.64 -6.62
N MET A 87 3.56 -5.84 -6.83
CA MET A 87 2.31 -6.07 -7.58
C MET A 87 1.12 -5.40 -6.90
N TYR A 88 0.97 -5.53 -5.57
CA TYR A 88 -0.09 -4.84 -4.83
C TYR A 88 0.00 -3.32 -4.96
N THR A 89 1.22 -2.79 -4.82
CA THR A 89 1.49 -1.35 -4.96
C THR A 89 1.12 -0.85 -6.35
N SER A 90 1.51 -1.57 -7.42
CA SER A 90 1.21 -1.16 -8.79
C SER A 90 -0.29 -1.18 -9.11
N ILE A 91 -1.08 -2.06 -8.49
CA ILE A 91 -2.53 -2.13 -8.73
C ILE A 91 -3.29 -1.11 -7.87
N HIS A 92 -2.91 -0.92 -6.61
CA HIS A 92 -3.73 -0.22 -5.63
C HIS A 92 -3.25 1.18 -5.25
N ALA A 93 -1.96 1.48 -5.41
CA ALA A 93 -1.33 2.71 -4.92
C ALA A 93 -0.88 3.66 -6.05
N LYS A 94 -1.58 3.64 -7.20
CA LYS A 94 -1.35 4.62 -8.28
C LYS A 94 -1.88 6.01 -7.90
N PRO A 95 -1.18 7.10 -8.25
CA PRO A 95 -1.71 8.46 -8.19
C PRO A 95 -3.04 8.56 -8.94
N GLU A 96 -3.98 9.35 -8.43
CA GLU A 96 -5.31 9.57 -9.05
C GLU A 96 -5.21 10.03 -10.52
N ALA A 97 -4.13 10.74 -10.90
CA ALA A 97 -3.86 11.16 -12.27
C ALA A 97 -3.71 9.98 -13.25
N ASP A 98 -3.23 8.83 -12.79
CA ASP A 98 -3.01 7.64 -13.62
C ASP A 98 -4.23 6.71 -13.67
N LYS A 99 -5.20 6.88 -12.76
CA LYS A 99 -6.43 6.07 -12.72
C LYS A 99 -7.44 6.48 -13.79
N ALA A 100 -7.40 7.73 -14.25
CA ALA A 100 -8.33 8.27 -15.26
C ALA A 100 -8.09 7.70 -16.67
N THR A 101 -6.98 6.99 -16.89
CA THR A 101 -6.58 6.45 -18.20
C THR A 101 -6.92 4.98 -18.43
N GLU A 102 -7.39 4.23 -17.42
CA GLU A 102 -7.60 2.77 -17.53
C GLU A 102 -9.07 2.32 -17.54
N THR A 103 -10.06 3.22 -17.50
CA THR A 103 -11.50 2.87 -17.42
C THR A 103 -12.26 2.84 -18.75
N SER A 104 -11.60 2.83 -19.92
CA SER A 104 -12.31 2.91 -21.22
C SER A 104 -12.09 1.78 -22.23
N GLU A 105 -11.53 0.62 -21.86
CA GLU A 105 -11.27 -0.46 -22.83
C GLU A 105 -11.98 -1.79 -22.49
N ASP A 106 -13.29 -1.74 -22.23
CA ASP A 106 -14.15 -2.93 -22.43
C ASP A 106 -15.37 -2.55 -23.28
N ALA A 107 -15.15 -2.52 -24.61
CA ALA A 107 -16.20 -2.61 -25.61
C ALA A 107 -15.72 -3.52 -26.76
N PRO A 108 -16.56 -4.43 -27.28
CA PRO A 108 -16.11 -5.50 -28.16
C PRO A 108 -15.70 -4.98 -29.55
N ALA A 109 -14.63 -5.57 -30.07
CA ALA A 109 -14.00 -5.26 -31.33
C ALA A 109 -14.95 -5.32 -32.54
N SER A 110 -14.94 -4.27 -33.37
CA SER A 110 -15.34 -4.36 -34.77
C SER A 110 -14.20 -3.85 -35.68
N LYS A 111 -13.86 -4.67 -36.67
CA LYS A 111 -12.75 -4.44 -37.62
C LYS A 111 -13.14 -3.39 -38.66
N ALA A 112 -12.26 -2.42 -38.95
CA ALA A 112 -12.19 -1.77 -40.27
C ALA A 112 -10.84 -1.08 -40.58
N LYS A 113 -10.17 -1.63 -41.61
CA LYS A 113 -9.31 -1.07 -42.68
C LYS A 113 -8.17 -0.06 -42.38
N LYS A 114 -6.99 -0.45 -42.90
CA LYS A 114 -5.74 0.30 -43.15
C LYS A 114 -5.93 1.66 -43.85
N VAL A 115 -5.13 2.65 -43.42
CA VAL A 115 -4.49 3.65 -44.32
C VAL A 115 -3.08 3.95 -43.81
N ASP A 116 -2.08 3.71 -44.67
CA ASP A 116 -0.68 4.07 -44.49
C ASP A 116 -0.47 5.60 -44.50
N LYS A 117 0.31 6.13 -43.54
CA LYS A 117 1.05 7.38 -43.73
C LYS A 117 2.34 7.42 -42.91
N LYS A 118 3.45 7.40 -43.66
CA LYS A 118 4.86 7.50 -43.25
C LYS A 118 5.21 8.92 -42.75
N LYS A 119 6.06 9.02 -41.72
CA LYS A 119 6.93 10.14 -41.22
C LYS A 119 6.72 10.33 -39.71
N SER A 120 7.69 10.62 -38.84
CA SER A 120 9.14 10.85 -38.88
C SER A 120 9.56 11.11 -37.41
N LEU A 121 10.71 10.58 -36.96
CA LEU A 121 11.64 11.08 -35.91
C LEU A 121 11.07 11.89 -34.70
N ARG A 122 11.37 11.61 -33.42
CA ARG A 122 12.67 11.38 -32.77
C ARG A 122 12.45 11.00 -31.29
N ARG A 123 13.40 10.24 -30.74
CA ARG A 123 13.68 10.07 -29.31
C ARG A 123 13.98 11.41 -28.64
N LEU A 124 13.52 11.55 -27.40
CA LEU A 124 14.30 12.06 -26.27
C LEU A 124 14.15 11.04 -25.13
#